data_AF-A0A1G3ZIL4-F1
#
_entry.id   AF-A0A1G3ZIL4-F1
#
_cell.length_a   1.000
_cell.length_b   1.000
_cell.length_c   1.000
_cell.angle_alpha   90.00
_cell.angle_beta   90.00
_cell.angle_gamma   90.00
#
_symmetry.space_group_name_H-M   'P 1'
#
loop_
_entity.id
_entity.type
_entity.pdbx_description
1 polymer ?
#
loop_
_entity_poly.entity_id
_entity_poly.type
_entity_poly.pdbx_seq_one_letter_code
_entity_poly.pdbx_strand_id
1 'polypeptide(L)'
;MRAWYSRALIRLSGRAAGITVRREDLFKADLSEATVVHLYLLARTHERLKDKLLKELPKGARILAAGFPLPGLEPAGELPGCMKYGSIRLYRTD
;
A
#
# COMPACT_ATOMS: atom_id res chain seq x y z
N MET A 1 13.43 4.53 -18.45
CA MET A 1 14.59 5.06 -17.69
C MET A 1 14.39 5.23 -16.17
N ARG A 2 13.27 4.87 -15.52
CA ARG A 2 13.08 5.10 -14.06
C ARG A 2 13.45 3.92 -13.14
N ALA A 3 13.32 2.67 -13.58
CA ALA A 3 13.57 1.50 -12.73
C ALA A 3 15.06 1.23 -12.46
N TRP A 4 15.94 1.65 -13.37
CA TRP A 4 17.40 1.44 -13.26
C TRP A 4 18.00 2.26 -12.10
N TYR A 5 17.56 3.52 -11.98
CA TYR A 5 17.97 4.42 -10.91
C TYR A 5 17.57 3.92 -9.52
N SER A 6 16.35 3.38 -9.40
CA SER A 6 15.86 2.81 -8.14
C SER A 6 16.73 1.63 -7.69
N ARG A 7 17.10 0.72 -8.62
CA ARG A 7 17.97 -0.43 -8.31
C ARG A 7 19.39 0.00 -7.91
N ALA A 8 19.93 1.04 -8.52
CA ALA A 8 21.25 1.57 -8.20
C ALA A 8 21.27 2.20 -6.79
N LEU A 9 20.27 3.03 -6.47
CA LEU A 9 20.16 3.67 -5.15
C LEU A 9 19.93 2.65 -4.02
N ILE A 10 19.09 1.64 -4.26
CA ILE A 10 18.85 0.57 -3.28
C ILE A 10 20.17 -0.19 -3.00
N ARG A 11 20.93 -0.55 -4.04
CA ARG A 11 22.25 -1.19 -3.89
C ARG A 11 23.26 -0.31 -3.14
N LEU A 12 23.32 0.99 -3.47
CA LEU A 12 24.26 1.93 -2.84
C LEU A 12 23.94 2.20 -1.37
N SER A 13 22.67 2.08 -0.96
CA SER A 13 22.24 2.32 0.43
C SER A 13 22.60 1.21 1.42
N GLY A 14 23.21 0.10 0.97
CA GLY A 14 23.58 -1.04 1.83
C GLY A 14 22.40 -1.81 2.45
N ARG A 15 21.16 -1.36 2.23
CA ARG A 15 19.90 -1.94 2.74
C ARG A 15 19.13 -2.73 1.68
N ALA A 16 19.82 -3.20 0.64
CA ALA A 16 19.20 -3.90 -0.47
C ALA A 16 18.69 -5.32 -0.13
N ALA A 17 19.12 -5.88 1.01
CA ALA A 17 18.64 -7.17 1.47
C ALA A 17 17.16 -7.07 1.87
N GLY A 18 16.28 -7.70 1.08
CA GLY A 18 14.84 -7.75 1.34
C GLY A 18 13.98 -6.72 0.58
N ILE A 19 14.55 -5.93 -0.34
CA ILE A 19 13.78 -4.97 -1.15
C ILE A 19 13.65 -5.49 -2.59
N THR A 20 12.42 -5.75 -3.00
CA THR A 20 12.09 -6.14 -4.37
C THR A 20 11.26 -5.05 -5.04
N VAL A 21 11.74 -4.53 -6.17
CA VAL A 21 11.00 -3.56 -6.98
C VAL A 21 10.49 -4.24 -8.25
N ARG A 22 9.16 -4.32 -8.38
CA ARG A 22 8.47 -4.90 -9.53
C ARG A 22 7.84 -3.79 -10.37
N ARG A 23 7.97 -3.87 -11.70
CA ARG A 23 7.29 -2.97 -12.64
C ARG A 23 6.12 -3.71 -13.24
N GLU A 24 5.00 -3.68 -12.55
CA GLU A 24 3.77 -4.37 -12.96
C GLU A 24 2.55 -3.49 -12.68
N ASP A 25 1.41 -3.95 -13.19
CA ASP A 25 0.12 -3.35 -12.88
C ASP A 25 -0.33 -3.82 -11.49
N LEU A 26 -0.58 -2.88 -10.58
CA LEU A 26 -1.03 -3.15 -9.22
C LEU A 26 -2.36 -3.94 -9.20
N PHE A 27 -3.21 -3.79 -10.22
CA PHE A 27 -4.46 -4.54 -10.30
C PHE A 27 -4.27 -6.00 -10.68
N LYS A 28 -3.14 -6.35 -11.30
CA LYS A 28 -2.81 -7.72 -11.74
C LYS A 28 -1.75 -8.40 -10.87
N ALA A 29 -1.03 -7.63 -10.06
CA ALA A 29 -0.06 -8.15 -9.11
C ALA A 29 -0.76 -9.03 -8.07
N ASP A 30 -0.07 -10.09 -7.65
CA ASP A 30 -0.50 -10.94 -6.55
C ASP A 30 -0.10 -10.31 -5.22
N LEU A 31 -1.09 -10.08 -4.34
CA LEU A 31 -0.93 -9.49 -3.02
C LEU A 31 -1.21 -10.49 -1.89
N SER A 32 -1.39 -11.77 -2.19
CA SER A 32 -1.80 -12.80 -1.23
C SER A 32 -0.80 -13.03 -0.08
N GLU A 33 0.49 -12.78 -0.31
CA GLU A 33 1.52 -12.90 0.72
C GLU A 33 1.72 -11.60 1.54
N ALA A 34 1.04 -10.51 1.17
CA ALA A 34 1.23 -9.22 1.81
C ALA A 34 0.50 -9.14 3.16
N THR A 35 1.27 -9.07 4.25
CA THR A 35 0.73 -8.86 5.60
C THR A 35 0.40 -7.40 5.89
N VAL A 36 1.11 -6.47 5.27
CA VAL A 36 0.90 -5.02 5.40
C VAL A 36 0.94 -4.37 4.02
N VAL A 37 -0.11 -3.63 3.66
CA VAL A 37 -0.22 -2.87 2.41
C VAL A 37 -0.29 -1.39 2.73
N HIS A 38 0.55 -0.59 2.06
CA HIS A 38 0.51 0.87 2.18
C HIS A 38 0.05 1.50 0.85
N LEU A 39 -1.04 2.27 0.92
CA LEU A 39 -1.67 2.95 -0.19
C LEU A 39 -1.49 4.46 -0.06
N TYR A 40 -0.86 5.05 -1.06
CA TYR A 40 -0.80 6.50 -1.26
C TYR A 40 -1.25 6.79 -2.70
N LEU A 41 -2.56 6.70 -2.91
CA LEU A 41 -3.20 6.76 -4.22
C LEU A 41 -4.42 7.71 -4.18
N LEU A 42 -5.03 7.93 -5.35
CA LEU A 42 -6.24 8.75 -5.49
C LEU A 42 -7.49 7.98 -5.00
N ALA A 43 -8.50 8.71 -4.53
CA ALA A 43 -9.76 8.14 -4.04
C ALA A 43 -10.43 7.16 -5.03
N ARG A 44 -10.49 7.51 -6.32
CA ARG A 44 -11.07 6.65 -7.38
C ARG A 44 -10.34 5.31 -7.51
N THR A 45 -9.05 5.28 -7.21
CA THR A 45 -8.24 4.06 -7.25
C THR A 45 -8.54 3.18 -6.03
N HIS A 46 -8.86 3.76 -4.88
CA HIS A 46 -9.22 3.01 -3.68
C HIS A 46 -10.52 2.21 -3.86
N GLU A 47 -11.52 2.75 -4.56
CA GLU A 47 -12.76 2.02 -4.89
C GLU A 47 -12.47 0.71 -5.62
N ARG A 48 -11.66 0.77 -6.67
CA ARG A 48 -11.32 -0.40 -7.49
C ARG A 48 -10.37 -1.37 -6.78
N LEU A 49 -9.48 -0.85 -5.93
CA LEU A 49 -8.53 -1.69 -5.19
C LEU A 49 -9.16 -2.37 -3.99
N LYS A 50 -10.20 -1.79 -3.38
CA LYS A 50 -10.88 -2.38 -2.23
C LYS A 50 -11.26 -3.83 -2.48
N ASP A 51 -11.97 -4.10 -3.57
CA ASP A 51 -12.47 -5.44 -3.87
C ASP A 51 -11.33 -6.45 -4.07
N LYS A 52 -10.25 -6.01 -4.72
CA LYS A 52 -9.04 -6.84 -4.90
C LYS A 52 -8.35 -7.12 -3.56
N LEU A 53 -8.16 -6.09 -2.74
CA LEU A 53 -7.50 -6.22 -1.43
C LEU A 53 -8.29 -7.13 -0.50
N LEU A 54 -9.61 -6.99 -0.43
CA LEU A 54 -10.46 -7.86 0.39
C LEU A 54 -10.47 -9.31 -0.09
N LYS A 55 -10.32 -9.53 -1.41
CA LYS A 55 -10.33 -10.87 -2.00
C LYS A 55 -8.97 -11.59 -1.87
N GLU A 56 -7.87 -10.86 -2.01
CA GLU A 56 -6.53 -11.45 -2.08
C GLU A 56 -5.79 -11.42 -0.75
N LEU A 57 -6.05 -10.44 0.13
CA LEU A 57 -5.30 -10.33 1.37
C LEU A 57 -5.65 -11.45 2.35
N PRO A 58 -4.65 -11.95 3.10
CA PRO A 58 -4.90 -12.92 4.15
C PRO A 58 -5.70 -12.27 5.29
N LYS A 59 -6.41 -13.12 6.06
CA LYS A 59 -7.05 -12.69 7.31
C LYS A 59 -5.98 -12.16 8.27
N GLY A 60 -6.27 -11.02 8.88
CA GLY A 60 -5.37 -10.30 9.77
C GLY A 60 -4.42 -9.31 9.07
N ALA A 61 -4.50 -9.15 7.75
CA ALA A 61 -3.69 -8.18 7.02
C ALA A 61 -4.07 -6.75 7.41
N ARG A 62 -3.09 -5.84 7.31
CA ARG A 62 -3.23 -4.44 7.68
C ARG A 62 -3.12 -3.56 6.44
N ILE A 63 -4.07 -2.68 6.23
CA ILE A 63 -4.06 -1.74 5.12
C ILE A 63 -3.89 -0.33 5.70
N LEU A 64 -2.84 0.36 5.27
CA LEU A 64 -2.58 1.75 5.59
C LEU A 64 -2.99 2.59 4.38
N ALA A 65 -3.97 3.49 4.53
CA ALA A 65 -4.34 4.44 3.49
C ALA A 65 -4.01 5.86 3.95
N ALA A 66 -3.19 6.56 3.18
CA ALA A 66 -2.80 7.94 3.45
C ALA A 66 -3.61 8.92 2.58
N GLY A 67 -4.18 9.94 3.21
CA GLY A 67 -4.99 10.98 2.58
C GLY A 67 -6.45 10.58 2.43
N PHE A 68 -6.75 9.62 1.57
CA PHE A 68 -8.13 9.23 1.25
C PHE A 68 -8.58 7.95 1.97
N PRO A 69 -9.82 7.88 2.47
CA PRO A 69 -10.33 6.66 3.09
C PRO A 69 -10.58 5.56 2.06
N LEU A 70 -10.61 4.31 2.50
CA LEU A 70 -11.22 3.22 1.73
C LEU A 70 -12.74 3.27 1.88
N PRO A 71 -13.50 3.28 0.79
CA PRO A 71 -14.95 3.44 0.85
C PRO A 71 -15.62 2.21 1.46
N GLY A 72 -16.48 2.39 2.46
CA GLY A 72 -17.25 1.29 3.07
C GLY A 72 -16.40 0.28 3.85
N LEU A 73 -15.26 0.72 4.40
CA LEU A 73 -14.53 0.02 5.46
C LEU A 73 -14.38 1.00 6.63
N GLU A 74 -14.56 0.50 7.84
CA GLU A 74 -14.32 1.29 9.05
C GLU A 74 -12.83 1.20 9.42
N PRO A 75 -12.15 2.35 9.65
CA PRO A 75 -10.77 2.33 10.07
C PRO A 75 -10.66 1.83 11.52
N ALA A 76 -9.75 0.89 11.75
CA ALA A 76 -9.38 0.44 13.10
C ALA A 76 -8.61 1.51 13.89
N GLY A 77 -8.04 2.49 13.20
CA GLY A 77 -7.40 3.64 13.81
C GLY A 77 -7.09 4.72 12.79
N GLU A 78 -7.02 5.97 13.24
CA GLU A 78 -6.62 7.12 12.43
C GLU A 78 -5.51 7.86 13.15
N LEU A 79 -4.44 8.15 12.42
CA LEU A 79 -3.34 8.97 12.88
C LEU A 79 -3.41 10.33 12.18
N PRO A 80 -3.30 11.45 12.93
CA PRO A 80 -3.19 12.76 12.33
C PRO A 80 -1.91 12.80 11.50
N GLY A 81 -2.05 12.93 10.19
CA GLY A 81 -0.89 13.07 9.32
C GLY A 81 -0.32 14.47 9.38
N CYS A 82 0.98 14.57 9.04
CA CYS A 82 1.63 15.84 8.75
C CYS A 82 0.80 16.62 7.71
N MET A 83 0.71 17.95 7.85
CA MET A 83 -0.11 18.84 7.01
C MET A 83 0.02 18.60 5.49
N LYS A 84 1.14 18.03 5.02
CA LYS A 84 1.39 17.74 3.60
C LYS A 84 0.76 16.44 3.08
N TYR A 85 0.50 15.44 3.93
CA TYR A 85 0.19 14.08 3.48
C TYR A 85 -1.23 13.59 3.83
N GLY A 86 -2.00 14.39 4.57
CA GLY A 86 -3.35 14.03 5.02
C GLY A 86 -3.36 12.95 6.09
N SER A 87 -4.52 12.62 6.66
CA SER A 87 -4.60 11.62 7.72
C SER A 87 -4.27 10.22 7.22
N ILE A 88 -3.60 9.44 8.09
CA ILE A 88 -3.24 8.04 7.80
C ILE A 88 -4.25 7.16 8.53
N ARG A 89 -4.97 6.33 7.78
CA ARG A 89 -6.00 5.43 8.30
C ARG A 89 -5.50 4.00 8.23
N LEU A 90 -5.68 3.26 9.33
CA LEU A 90 -5.38 1.85 9.45
C LEU A 90 -6.67 1.05 9.34
N TYR A 91 -6.68 0.05 8.47
CA TYR A 91 -7.74 -0.93 8.33
C TYR A 91 -7.19 -2.32 8.62
N ARG A 92 -8.03 -3.21 9.13
CA ARG A 92 -7.70 -4.62 9.33
C ARG A 92 -8.66 -5.44 8.48
N THR A 93 -8.14 -6.49 7.86
CA THR A 93 -8.97 -7.56 7.30
C THR A 93 -9.13 -8.60 8.41
N ASP A 94 -10.35 -8.88 8.85
CA ASP A 94 -10.66 -9.93 9.84
C ASP A 94 -11.18 -11.23 9.20
#